data_AF-A0A1Y1ZF18-F1
#
_entry.id   AF-A0A1Y1ZF18-F1
#
_cell.length_a   1.000
_cell.length_b   1.000
_cell.length_c   1.000
_cell.angle_alpha   90.00
_cell.angle_beta   90.00
_cell.angle_gamma   90.00
#
_symmetry.space_group_name_H-M   'P 1'
#
loop_
_entity.id
_entity.type
_entity.pdbx_description
1 polymer ?
#
loop_
_entity_poly.entity_id
_entity_poly.type
_entity_poly.pdbx_seq_one_letter_code
_entity_poly.pdbx_strand_id
1 'polypeptide(L)'
;MSFISATLQFGFVFFLGTLINFLLTRDTQAFQFHLQKVLEQLQRAPLSITPADARRLHEQYTASDEHTANIISAVEAMAVANRDIKSDDGLYNAAQDPAILHTLLMDLHVTLNINPQYVTPDLLKSAQDAVKTMQNALGQNTAPHLELEEELEKEYAHIKPKVEEGTVTEEEADHLHSLEARAHGHTEKGGLTAHAQSIAAKRERQNSLSDSTNHPTYATSSSSNRSLVALHLSGEESSSAAYTPTSERANNENATRKEQSHKDKEANLQSVMETLAPKIKQEPEKVTTEEANLLHSQQVRAHDGTKKGGVAATAMNLAVKNEGDKKAE
;
A
#
# COMPACT_ATOMS: atom_id res chain seq x y z
N MET A 1 93.92 -2.42 -35.00
CA MET A 1 93.10 -2.28 -33.76
C MET A 1 91.68 -1.83 -34.11
N SER A 2 90.77 -2.72 -34.53
CA SER A 2 89.35 -2.36 -34.77
C SER A 2 88.44 -3.59 -34.87
N PHE A 3 88.46 -4.50 -33.89
CA PHE A 3 87.60 -5.70 -33.91
C PHE A 3 86.88 -6.01 -32.58
N ILE A 4 86.80 -5.05 -31.64
CA ILE A 4 86.16 -5.29 -30.33
C ILE A 4 84.83 -4.53 -30.15
N SER A 5 84.41 -3.65 -31.07
CA SER A 5 83.27 -2.76 -30.81
C SER A 5 81.89 -3.25 -31.28
N ALA A 6 81.77 -4.39 -31.97
CA ALA A 6 80.51 -4.78 -32.62
C ALA A 6 79.65 -5.77 -31.80
N THR A 7 80.20 -6.42 -30.77
CA THR A 7 79.51 -7.51 -30.04
C THR A 7 78.80 -7.05 -28.77
N LEU A 8 79.05 -5.84 -28.27
CA LEU A 8 78.39 -5.34 -27.05
C LEU A 8 77.06 -4.59 -27.33
N GLN A 9 76.81 -4.13 -28.55
CA GLN A 9 75.63 -3.32 -28.86
C GLN A 9 74.36 -4.14 -29.17
N PHE A 10 74.52 -5.41 -29.58
CA PHE A 10 73.39 -6.30 -29.91
C PHE A 10 72.82 -7.05 -28.71
N GLY A 11 73.59 -7.23 -27.63
CA GLY A 11 73.13 -7.94 -26.43
C GLY A 11 72.17 -7.12 -25.54
N PHE A 12 72.32 -5.79 -25.50
CA PHE A 12 71.57 -4.94 -24.58
C PHE A 12 70.14 -4.62 -25.06
N VAL A 13 69.93 -4.54 -26.38
CA VAL A 13 68.61 -4.25 -26.98
C VAL A 13 67.67 -5.47 -26.88
N PHE A 14 68.22 -6.69 -27.01
CA PHE A 14 67.42 -7.91 -26.88
C PHE A 14 66.99 -8.20 -25.43
N PHE A 15 67.80 -7.82 -24.44
CA PHE A 15 67.50 -8.03 -23.02
C PHE A 15 66.50 -7.01 -22.46
N LEU A 16 66.51 -5.74 -22.92
CA LEU A 16 65.46 -4.78 -22.54
C LEU A 16 64.12 -5.06 -23.24
N GLY A 17 64.13 -5.50 -24.51
CA GLY A 17 62.89 -5.79 -25.24
C GLY A 17 62.11 -7.00 -24.70
N THR A 18 62.80 -7.98 -24.12
CA THR A 18 62.16 -9.13 -23.45
C THR A 18 61.71 -8.79 -22.03
N LEU A 19 62.46 -7.97 -21.30
CA LEU A 19 62.07 -7.56 -19.93
C LEU A 19 60.86 -6.60 -19.93
N ILE A 20 60.73 -5.72 -20.93
CA ILE A 20 59.58 -4.82 -21.09
C ILE A 20 58.32 -5.60 -21.51
N ASN A 21 58.42 -6.57 -22.45
CA ASN A 21 57.28 -7.43 -22.80
C ASN A 21 56.87 -8.38 -21.67
N PHE A 22 57.82 -8.82 -20.82
CA PHE A 22 57.53 -9.66 -19.66
C PHE A 22 56.94 -8.88 -18.47
N LEU A 23 57.29 -7.60 -18.32
CA LEU A 23 56.69 -6.72 -17.31
C LEU A 23 55.31 -6.19 -17.74
N LEU A 24 55.05 -6.00 -19.04
CA LEU A 24 53.74 -5.57 -19.55
C LEU A 24 52.69 -6.70 -19.67
N THR A 25 53.08 -7.98 -19.63
CA THR A 25 52.13 -9.11 -19.78
C THR A 25 51.60 -9.66 -18.46
N ARG A 26 52.19 -9.31 -17.32
CA ARG A 26 51.76 -9.84 -16.02
C ARG A 26 50.54 -9.13 -15.46
N ASP A 27 50.45 -7.81 -15.66
CA ASP A 27 49.32 -7.01 -15.18
C ASP A 27 48.05 -7.24 -16.03
N THR A 28 48.21 -7.58 -17.32
CA THR A 28 47.07 -7.85 -18.21
C THR A 28 46.35 -9.17 -17.88
N GLN A 29 47.05 -10.18 -17.36
CA GLN A 29 46.42 -11.45 -16.96
C GLN A 29 45.55 -11.31 -15.70
N ALA A 30 46.02 -10.58 -14.70
CA ALA A 30 45.26 -10.32 -13.49
C ALA A 30 43.99 -9.50 -13.80
N PHE A 31 44.11 -8.51 -14.70
CA PHE A 31 42.99 -7.73 -15.19
C PHE A 31 41.97 -8.58 -15.96
N GLN A 32 42.41 -9.37 -16.96
CA GLN A 32 41.49 -10.20 -17.73
C GLN A 32 40.72 -11.18 -16.85
N PHE A 33 41.39 -11.76 -15.85
CA PHE A 33 40.73 -12.60 -14.86
C PHE A 33 39.70 -11.82 -14.02
N HIS A 34 40.02 -10.60 -13.56
CA HIS A 34 39.09 -9.81 -12.76
C HIS A 34 37.90 -9.29 -13.56
N LEU A 35 38.14 -8.79 -14.77
CA LEU A 35 37.10 -8.36 -15.71
C LEU A 35 36.18 -9.53 -16.06
N GLN A 36 36.74 -10.70 -16.40
CA GLN A 36 35.96 -11.89 -16.70
C GLN A 36 35.10 -12.32 -15.51
N LYS A 37 35.64 -12.22 -14.29
CA LYS A 37 34.89 -12.50 -13.06
C LYS A 37 33.73 -11.52 -12.85
N VAL A 38 33.94 -10.23 -13.07
CA VAL A 38 32.87 -9.21 -12.98
C VAL A 38 31.81 -9.43 -14.06
N LEU A 39 32.20 -9.77 -15.28
CA LEU A 39 31.28 -10.10 -16.38
C LEU A 39 30.49 -11.39 -16.08
N GLU A 40 31.11 -12.41 -15.51
CA GLU A 40 30.42 -13.63 -15.08
C GLU A 40 29.42 -13.34 -13.94
N GLN A 41 29.78 -12.45 -13.01
CA GLN A 41 28.88 -11.99 -11.95
C GLN A 41 27.71 -11.18 -12.51
N LEU A 42 27.95 -10.28 -13.46
CA LEU A 42 26.90 -9.55 -14.20
C LEU A 42 25.91 -10.53 -14.85
N GLN A 43 26.43 -11.60 -15.46
CA GLN A 43 25.60 -12.57 -16.17
C GLN A 43 24.77 -13.46 -15.22
N ARG A 44 25.36 -13.90 -14.09
CA ARG A 44 24.68 -14.82 -13.16
C ARG A 44 23.80 -14.14 -12.13
N ALA A 45 24.27 -13.03 -11.59
CA ALA A 45 23.63 -12.33 -10.48
C ALA A 45 23.97 -10.83 -10.56
N PRO A 46 23.32 -10.07 -11.46
CA PRO A 46 23.66 -8.66 -11.71
C PRO A 46 23.53 -7.79 -10.45
N LEU A 47 22.59 -8.13 -9.55
CA LEU A 47 22.39 -7.45 -8.26
C LEU A 47 23.50 -7.74 -7.24
N SER A 48 24.37 -8.73 -7.49
CA SER A 48 25.44 -9.09 -6.55
C SER A 48 26.61 -8.11 -6.55
N ILE A 49 26.78 -7.34 -7.64
CA ILE A 49 27.91 -6.42 -7.84
C ILE A 49 27.87 -5.30 -6.82
N THR A 50 29.00 -5.08 -6.16
CA THR A 50 29.16 -4.05 -5.13
C THR A 50 29.99 -2.87 -5.66
N PRO A 51 29.86 -1.67 -5.05
CA PRO A 51 30.73 -0.53 -5.36
C PRO A 51 32.22 -0.85 -5.16
N ALA A 52 32.56 -1.80 -4.29
CA ALA A 52 33.93 -2.24 -4.10
C ALA A 52 34.47 -3.02 -5.30
N ASP A 53 33.62 -3.81 -5.98
CA ASP A 53 34.00 -4.55 -7.20
C ASP A 53 34.24 -3.57 -8.36
N ALA A 54 33.35 -2.60 -8.54
CA ALA A 54 33.49 -1.55 -9.54
C ALA A 54 34.75 -0.70 -9.30
N ARG A 55 35.00 -0.30 -8.05
CA ARG A 55 36.21 0.45 -7.67
C ARG A 55 37.50 -0.34 -7.91
N ARG A 56 37.51 -1.65 -7.63
CA ARG A 56 38.66 -2.52 -7.94
C ARG A 56 38.93 -2.61 -9.43
N LEU A 57 37.87 -2.67 -10.24
CA LEU A 57 37.98 -2.66 -11.71
C LEU A 57 38.57 -1.33 -12.21
N HIS A 58 38.15 -0.20 -11.63
CA HIS A 58 38.66 1.13 -11.95
C HIS A 58 40.12 1.33 -11.51
N GLU A 59 40.47 0.96 -10.27
CA GLU A 59 41.82 1.17 -9.72
C GLU A 59 42.88 0.31 -10.44
N GLN A 60 42.48 -0.85 -10.99
CA GLN A 60 43.38 -1.76 -11.70
C GLN A 60 43.53 -1.41 -13.19
N TYR A 61 42.77 -0.45 -13.72
CA TYR A 61 42.78 -0.16 -15.14
C TYR A 61 42.73 1.33 -15.45
N THR A 62 43.78 1.83 -16.11
CA THR A 62 43.72 3.13 -16.78
C THR A 62 43.10 2.93 -18.15
N ALA A 63 41.88 3.44 -18.36
CA ALA A 63 41.16 3.23 -19.60
C ALA A 63 41.91 3.79 -20.80
N SER A 64 42.59 2.92 -21.56
CA SER A 64 43.29 3.31 -22.79
C SER A 64 42.37 3.30 -24.01
N ASP A 65 41.27 2.56 -23.95
CA ASP A 65 40.26 2.45 -25.01
C ASP A 65 38.86 2.87 -24.51
N GLU A 66 38.12 3.52 -25.39
CA GLU A 66 36.76 4.02 -25.13
C GLU A 66 35.78 2.89 -24.76
N HIS A 67 35.95 1.71 -25.35
CA HIS A 67 35.08 0.58 -25.09
C HIS A 67 35.19 0.10 -23.64
N THR A 68 36.41 -0.09 -23.14
CA THR A 68 36.64 -0.50 -21.75
C THR A 68 36.24 0.60 -20.76
N ALA A 69 36.44 1.89 -21.10
CA ALA A 69 35.92 3.00 -20.30
C ALA A 69 34.40 2.94 -20.13
N ASN A 70 33.66 2.65 -21.22
CA ASN A 70 32.20 2.51 -21.18
C ASN A 70 31.76 1.32 -20.31
N ILE A 71 32.48 0.19 -20.37
CA ILE A 71 32.18 -0.98 -19.52
C ILE A 71 32.39 -0.63 -18.04
N ILE A 72 33.51 0.00 -17.68
CA ILE A 72 33.80 0.39 -16.28
C ILE A 72 32.73 1.35 -15.77
N SER A 73 32.36 2.36 -16.59
CA SER A 73 31.34 3.33 -16.22
C SER A 73 29.95 2.69 -16.04
N ALA A 74 29.60 1.70 -16.86
CA ALA A 74 28.35 0.96 -16.72
C ALA A 74 28.35 0.09 -15.45
N VAL A 75 29.46 -0.58 -15.14
CA VAL A 75 29.62 -1.38 -13.91
C VAL A 75 29.53 -0.50 -12.66
N GLU A 76 30.15 0.68 -12.68
CA GLU A 76 30.04 1.66 -11.60
C GLU A 76 28.59 2.14 -11.41
N ALA A 77 27.91 2.52 -12.49
CA ALA A 77 26.50 2.94 -12.44
C ALA A 77 25.59 1.83 -11.88
N MET A 78 25.78 0.59 -12.31
CA MET A 78 25.04 -0.56 -11.78
C MET A 78 25.36 -0.82 -10.30
N ALA A 79 26.62 -0.70 -9.89
CA ALA A 79 27.00 -0.92 -8.50
C ALA A 79 26.40 0.12 -7.55
N VAL A 80 26.26 1.37 -8.01
CA VAL A 80 25.55 2.44 -7.28
C VAL A 80 24.05 2.11 -7.18
N ALA A 81 23.40 1.79 -8.30
CA ALA A 81 21.98 1.43 -8.31
C ALA A 81 21.68 0.20 -7.43
N ASN A 82 22.57 -0.81 -7.43
CA ASN A 82 22.42 -2.01 -6.59
C ASN A 82 22.54 -1.69 -5.10
N ARG A 83 23.35 -0.70 -4.72
CA ARG A 83 23.46 -0.25 -3.33
C ARG A 83 22.13 0.35 -2.87
N ASP A 84 21.49 1.12 -3.73
CA ASP A 84 20.18 1.70 -3.45
C ASP A 84 19.16 0.57 -3.32
N ILE A 85 19.12 -0.40 -4.23
CA ILE A 85 18.20 -1.55 -4.14
C ILE A 85 18.43 -2.40 -2.87
N LYS A 86 19.68 -2.66 -2.46
CA LYS A 86 20.01 -3.52 -1.32
C LYS A 86 19.92 -2.87 0.05
N SER A 87 19.96 -1.54 0.12
CA SER A 87 19.83 -0.82 1.39
C SER A 87 18.39 -0.78 1.90
N ASP A 88 17.46 -1.38 1.17
CA ASP A 88 16.05 -1.40 1.52
C ASP A 88 15.63 -2.65 2.28
N ASP A 89 15.76 -2.59 3.61
CA ASP A 89 14.99 -3.45 4.51
C ASP A 89 13.52 -2.99 4.64
N GLY A 90 13.04 -2.11 3.75
CA GLY A 90 11.63 -1.89 3.50
C GLY A 90 11.27 -0.42 3.35
N LEU A 91 10.77 -0.07 2.16
CA LEU A 91 10.10 1.17 1.74
C LEU A 91 11.03 2.24 1.15
N TYR A 92 11.69 1.96 0.02
CA TYR A 92 12.19 3.01 -0.86
C TYR A 92 11.03 3.87 -1.36
N ASN A 93 10.97 5.07 -0.81
CA ASN A 93 10.29 6.24 -1.34
C ASN A 93 10.99 6.77 -2.62
N ALA A 94 11.43 5.89 -3.53
CA ALA A 94 11.93 6.30 -4.85
C ALA A 94 10.86 7.05 -5.67
N ALA A 95 9.59 6.94 -5.27
CA ALA A 95 8.47 7.71 -5.78
C ALA A 95 8.44 9.19 -5.33
N GLN A 96 9.36 9.67 -4.49
CA GLN A 96 9.32 11.06 -4.02
C GLN A 96 10.07 12.06 -4.89
N ASP A 97 10.97 11.63 -5.78
CA ASP A 97 11.60 12.55 -6.73
C ASP A 97 10.86 12.47 -8.10
N PRO A 98 10.03 13.47 -8.43
CA PRO A 98 9.31 13.50 -9.70
C PRO A 98 10.23 13.53 -10.92
N ALA A 99 11.49 13.99 -10.79
CA ALA A 99 12.43 14.01 -11.90
C ALA A 99 12.91 12.60 -12.30
N ILE A 100 13.07 11.70 -11.33
CA ILE A 100 13.46 10.31 -11.57
C ILE A 100 12.33 9.58 -12.30
N LEU A 101 11.09 9.75 -11.84
CA LEU A 101 9.92 9.15 -12.47
C LEU A 101 9.78 9.61 -13.93
N HIS A 102 9.93 10.92 -14.19
CA HIS A 102 9.85 11.45 -15.55
C HIS A 102 10.92 10.85 -16.46
N THR A 103 12.17 10.72 -15.97
CA THR A 103 13.27 10.13 -16.75
C THR A 103 13.00 8.67 -17.09
N LEU A 104 12.58 7.86 -16.12
CA LEU A 104 12.21 6.46 -16.35
C LEU A 104 11.05 6.32 -17.35
N LEU A 105 10.08 7.23 -17.30
CA LEU A 105 8.93 7.22 -18.20
C LEU A 105 9.34 7.57 -19.64
N MET A 106 10.28 8.51 -19.80
CA MET A 106 10.89 8.82 -21.11
C MET A 106 11.70 7.65 -21.65
N ASP A 107 12.53 7.01 -20.81
CA ASP A 107 13.33 5.85 -21.21
C ASP A 107 12.44 4.67 -21.62
N LEU A 108 11.37 4.42 -20.86
CA LEU A 108 10.36 3.42 -21.22
C LEU A 108 9.70 3.76 -22.55
N HIS A 109 9.31 5.02 -22.76
CA HIS A 109 8.68 5.47 -24.00
C HIS A 109 9.60 5.27 -25.21
N VAL A 110 10.88 5.67 -25.10
CA VAL A 110 11.89 5.47 -26.14
C VAL A 110 12.09 3.97 -26.42
N THR A 111 12.20 3.15 -25.37
CA THR A 111 12.39 1.70 -25.50
C THR A 111 11.22 1.02 -26.21
N LEU A 112 9.99 1.39 -25.87
CA LEU A 112 8.77 0.88 -26.49
C LEU A 112 8.65 1.28 -27.96
N ASN A 113 9.07 2.50 -28.32
CA ASN A 113 9.10 2.94 -29.71
C ASN A 113 10.13 2.18 -30.55
N ILE A 114 11.30 1.87 -29.98
CA ILE A 114 12.35 1.12 -30.68
C ILE A 114 11.96 -0.36 -30.83
N ASN A 115 11.30 -0.94 -29.83
CA ASN A 115 11.00 -2.38 -29.78
C ASN A 115 9.53 -2.67 -29.39
N PRO A 116 8.56 -2.40 -30.28
CA PRO A 116 7.15 -2.59 -29.98
C PRO A 116 6.76 -4.05 -29.69
N GLN A 117 7.53 -5.02 -30.18
CA GLN A 117 7.32 -6.45 -29.95
C GLN A 117 7.46 -6.88 -28.48
N TYR A 118 8.09 -6.07 -27.63
CA TYR A 118 8.19 -6.35 -26.19
C TYR A 118 6.97 -5.89 -25.39
N VAL A 119 5.98 -5.25 -26.03
CA VAL A 119 4.71 -4.91 -25.38
C VAL A 119 3.88 -6.18 -25.19
N THR A 120 3.92 -6.73 -23.98
CA THR A 120 3.06 -7.83 -23.57
C THR A 120 1.72 -7.29 -23.01
N PRO A 121 0.64 -8.10 -23.02
CA PRO A 121 -0.63 -7.72 -22.39
C PRO A 121 -0.48 -7.35 -20.90
N ASP A 122 0.42 -8.00 -20.18
CA ASP A 122 0.67 -7.73 -18.76
C ASP A 122 1.36 -6.37 -18.54
N LEU A 123 2.29 -6.00 -19.43
CA LEU A 123 2.92 -4.68 -19.41
C LEU A 123 1.90 -3.59 -19.73
N LEU A 124 1.03 -3.81 -20.71
CA LEU A 124 -0.03 -2.88 -21.06
C LEU A 124 -1.00 -2.68 -19.89
N LYS A 125 -1.41 -3.75 -19.23
CA LYS A 125 -2.28 -3.70 -18.05
C LYS A 125 -1.61 -2.94 -16.91
N SER A 126 -0.33 -3.21 -16.63
CA SER A 126 0.44 -2.51 -15.61
C SER A 126 0.56 -1.02 -15.89
N ALA A 127 0.79 -0.63 -17.16
CA ALA A 127 0.81 0.77 -17.58
C ALA A 127 -0.57 1.45 -17.41
N GLN A 128 -1.66 0.76 -17.74
CA GLN A 128 -3.02 1.27 -17.51
C GLN A 128 -3.32 1.47 -16.03
N ASP A 129 -2.95 0.52 -15.17
CA ASP A 129 -3.11 0.62 -13.71
C ASP A 129 -2.30 1.79 -13.14
N ALA A 130 -1.07 2.00 -13.66
CA ALA A 130 -0.24 3.15 -13.29
C ALA A 130 -0.88 4.48 -13.73
N VAL A 131 -1.38 4.58 -14.97
CA VAL A 131 -2.10 5.77 -15.47
C VAL A 131 -3.33 6.06 -14.63
N LYS A 132 -4.13 5.05 -14.30
CA LYS A 132 -5.30 5.17 -13.43
C LYS A 132 -4.91 5.71 -12.05
N THR A 133 -3.81 5.21 -11.48
CA THR A 133 -3.29 5.68 -10.19
C THR A 133 -2.82 7.14 -10.29
N MET A 134 -2.13 7.52 -11.36
CA MET A 134 -1.72 8.91 -11.60
C MET A 134 -2.93 9.83 -11.78
N GLN A 135 -3.96 9.43 -12.53
CA GLN A 135 -5.19 10.18 -12.71
C GLN A 135 -5.93 10.40 -11.38
N ASN A 136 -5.98 9.36 -10.53
CA ASN A 136 -6.51 9.47 -9.16
C ASN A 136 -5.69 10.48 -8.32
N ALA A 137 -4.36 10.40 -8.37
CA ALA A 137 -3.48 11.26 -7.60
C ALA A 137 -3.53 12.73 -8.04
N LEU A 138 -3.71 12.98 -9.34
CA LEU A 138 -3.92 14.32 -9.88
C LEU A 138 -5.32 14.88 -9.58
N GLY A 139 -6.19 14.10 -8.95
CA GLY A 139 -7.59 14.46 -8.77
C GLY A 139 -8.35 14.57 -10.09
N GLN A 140 -7.83 14.04 -11.19
CA GLN A 140 -8.51 14.08 -12.50
C GLN A 140 -9.71 13.15 -12.56
N ASN A 141 -9.73 12.09 -11.73
CA ASN A 141 -10.93 11.28 -11.52
C ASN A 141 -11.89 11.88 -10.48
N THR A 142 -11.53 13.03 -9.90
CA THR A 142 -12.34 13.87 -9.01
C THR A 142 -12.58 15.24 -9.64
N ALA A 143 -12.17 15.43 -10.90
CA ALA A 143 -12.43 16.66 -11.63
C ALA A 143 -13.96 16.76 -11.75
N PRO A 144 -14.56 17.88 -11.31
CA PRO A 144 -16.00 18.08 -11.38
C PRO A 144 -16.44 17.81 -12.82
N HIS A 145 -17.22 16.75 -12.99
CA HIS A 145 -17.84 16.49 -14.28
C HIS A 145 -18.91 17.56 -14.46
N LEU A 146 -18.55 18.65 -15.14
CA LEU A 146 -19.43 19.82 -15.35
C LEU A 146 -20.82 19.43 -15.87
N GLU A 147 -20.89 18.38 -16.70
CA GLU A 147 -22.15 17.86 -17.23
C GLU A 147 -23.02 17.17 -16.16
N LEU A 148 -22.41 16.50 -15.17
CA LEU A 148 -23.12 15.83 -14.08
C LEU A 148 -23.54 16.82 -12.97
N GLU A 149 -22.83 17.93 -12.83
CA GLU A 149 -23.15 18.97 -11.84
C GLU A 149 -24.55 19.57 -12.09
N GLU A 150 -24.89 19.84 -13.36
CA GLU A 150 -26.22 20.35 -13.72
C GLU A 150 -27.34 19.35 -13.43
N GLU A 151 -27.07 18.05 -13.57
CA GLU A 151 -28.01 16.98 -13.24
C GLU A 151 -28.16 16.85 -11.72
N LEU A 152 -27.05 16.92 -10.98
CA LEU A 152 -27.02 16.89 -9.52
C LEU A 152 -27.78 18.08 -8.91
N GLU A 153 -27.60 19.30 -9.43
CA GLU A 153 -28.33 20.48 -8.95
C GLU A 153 -29.85 20.36 -9.18
N LYS A 154 -30.27 19.81 -10.33
CA LYS A 154 -31.70 19.56 -10.61
C LYS A 154 -32.27 18.53 -9.64
N GLU A 155 -31.53 17.46 -9.38
CA GLU A 155 -31.96 16.43 -8.43
C GLU A 155 -31.99 16.97 -7.00
N TYR A 156 -31.03 17.80 -6.59
CA TYR A 156 -31.07 18.50 -5.31
C TYR A 156 -32.29 19.40 -5.18
N ALA A 157 -32.65 20.16 -6.22
CA ALA A 157 -33.87 20.97 -6.21
C ALA A 157 -35.14 20.10 -6.08
N HIS A 158 -35.14 18.90 -6.66
CA HIS A 158 -36.26 17.96 -6.59
C HIS A 158 -36.38 17.27 -5.21
N ILE A 159 -35.25 16.84 -4.63
CA ILE A 159 -35.21 16.06 -3.39
C ILE A 159 -35.30 16.94 -2.15
N LYS A 160 -34.82 18.18 -2.19
CA LYS A 160 -34.84 19.11 -1.04
C LYS A 160 -36.20 19.23 -0.33
N PRO A 161 -37.34 19.50 -1.02
CA PRO A 161 -38.64 19.55 -0.34
C PRO A 161 -39.05 18.20 0.25
N LYS A 162 -38.75 17.08 -0.42
CA LYS A 162 -39.07 15.72 0.09
C LYS A 162 -38.27 15.37 1.35
N VAL A 163 -37.03 15.84 1.44
CA VAL A 163 -36.20 15.72 2.63
C VAL A 163 -36.81 16.51 3.79
N GLU A 164 -37.26 17.74 3.56
CA GLU A 164 -37.92 18.58 4.58
C GLU A 164 -39.24 17.95 5.07
N GLU A 165 -40.00 17.33 4.17
CA GLU A 165 -41.24 16.62 4.49
C GLU A 165 -41.03 15.22 5.09
N GLY A 166 -39.82 14.66 4.98
CA GLY A 166 -39.52 13.28 5.38
C GLY A 166 -40.14 12.22 4.46
N THR A 167 -40.44 12.57 3.20
CA THR A 167 -41.16 11.72 2.23
C THR A 167 -40.26 11.02 1.22
N VAL A 168 -38.94 11.17 1.32
CA VAL A 168 -37.93 10.55 0.43
C VAL A 168 -38.07 9.04 0.35
N THR A 169 -37.98 8.47 -0.86
CA THR A 169 -37.93 7.01 -1.08
C THR A 169 -36.49 6.47 -1.11
N GLU A 170 -36.32 5.16 -0.98
CA GLU A 170 -34.99 4.52 -1.03
C GLU A 170 -34.33 4.71 -2.39
N GLU A 171 -35.10 4.56 -3.47
CA GLU A 171 -34.60 4.72 -4.83
C GLU A 171 -34.13 6.14 -5.11
N GLU A 172 -34.83 7.13 -4.58
CA GLU A 172 -34.46 8.55 -4.68
C GLU A 172 -33.16 8.85 -3.91
N ALA A 173 -33.02 8.31 -2.71
CA ALA A 173 -31.82 8.49 -1.90
C ALA A 173 -30.59 7.82 -2.54
N ASP A 174 -30.76 6.62 -3.10
CA ASP A 174 -29.70 5.90 -3.80
C ASP A 174 -29.34 6.53 -5.15
N HIS A 175 -30.34 7.04 -5.88
CA HIS A 175 -30.12 7.79 -7.11
C HIS A 175 -29.27 9.04 -6.83
N LEU A 176 -29.64 9.81 -5.80
CA LEU A 176 -28.90 11.00 -5.41
C LEU A 176 -27.48 10.67 -4.92
N HIS A 177 -27.30 9.57 -4.17
CA HIS A 177 -25.99 9.09 -3.75
C HIS A 177 -25.09 8.72 -4.92
N SER A 178 -25.64 8.03 -5.92
CA SER A 178 -24.93 7.66 -7.14
C SER A 178 -24.51 8.91 -7.93
N LEU A 179 -25.40 9.89 -8.09
CA LEU A 179 -25.07 11.15 -8.78
C LEU A 179 -23.98 11.94 -8.05
N GLU A 180 -24.10 12.13 -6.75
CA GLU A 180 -23.10 12.86 -5.95
C GLU A 180 -21.74 12.13 -5.95
N ALA A 181 -21.74 10.81 -5.79
CA ALA A 181 -20.52 10.01 -5.84
C ALA A 181 -19.83 10.07 -7.23
N ARG A 182 -20.60 10.24 -8.31
CA ARG A 182 -20.04 10.41 -9.66
C ARG A 182 -19.57 11.84 -9.93
N ALA A 183 -20.27 12.85 -9.41
CA ALA A 183 -19.92 14.26 -9.59
C ALA A 183 -18.71 14.67 -8.74
N HIS A 184 -18.65 14.23 -7.48
CA HIS A 184 -17.63 14.66 -6.51
C HIS A 184 -16.69 13.55 -6.06
N GLY A 185 -16.94 12.29 -6.42
CA GLY A 185 -16.14 11.16 -5.97
C GLY A 185 -16.38 10.75 -4.51
N HIS A 186 -17.19 11.51 -3.77
CA HIS A 186 -17.54 11.25 -2.38
C HIS A 186 -18.87 11.90 -2.02
N THR A 187 -19.52 11.43 -0.95
CA THR A 187 -20.67 12.12 -0.37
C THR A 187 -20.30 13.01 0.79
N GLU A 188 -20.84 14.22 0.82
CA GLU A 188 -20.59 15.17 1.89
C GLU A 188 -21.25 14.70 3.20
N LYS A 189 -20.46 14.64 4.27
CA LYS A 189 -20.97 14.23 5.58
C LYS A 189 -21.94 15.27 6.12
N GLY A 190 -23.21 14.89 6.22
CA GLY A 190 -24.29 15.80 6.63
C GLY A 190 -24.87 16.64 5.50
N GLY A 191 -24.44 16.40 4.25
CA GLY A 191 -25.06 16.98 3.07
C GLY A 191 -26.47 16.45 2.81
N LEU A 192 -27.13 17.00 1.78
CA LEU A 192 -28.52 16.67 1.44
C LEU A 192 -28.72 15.17 1.20
N THR A 193 -27.77 14.52 0.50
CA THR A 193 -27.78 13.08 0.23
C THR A 193 -27.70 12.23 1.48
N ALA A 194 -26.79 12.58 2.42
CA ALA A 194 -26.68 11.86 3.68
C ALA A 194 -27.98 11.99 4.50
N HIS A 195 -28.65 13.14 4.41
CA HIS A 195 -29.94 13.35 5.07
C HIS A 195 -31.06 12.55 4.38
N ALA A 196 -31.12 12.54 3.04
CA ALA A 196 -32.03 11.74 2.24
C ALA A 196 -31.92 10.24 2.56
N GLN A 197 -30.70 9.69 2.60
CA GLN A 197 -30.45 8.29 2.99
C GLN A 197 -30.92 7.99 4.42
N SER A 198 -30.66 8.89 5.37
CA SER A 198 -31.13 8.72 6.75
C SER A 198 -32.65 8.71 6.85
N ILE A 199 -33.36 9.52 6.05
CA ILE A 199 -34.82 9.59 6.03
C ILE A 199 -35.39 8.32 5.39
N ALA A 200 -34.87 7.90 4.23
CA ALA A 200 -35.28 6.68 3.55
C ALA A 200 -35.13 5.46 4.47
N ALA A 201 -33.95 5.28 5.09
CA ALA A 201 -33.70 4.20 6.04
C ALA A 201 -34.61 4.25 7.28
N LYS A 202 -34.92 5.46 7.79
CA LYS A 202 -35.87 5.60 8.92
C LYS A 202 -37.27 5.18 8.50
N ARG A 203 -37.71 5.54 7.28
CA ARG A 203 -39.02 5.20 6.74
C ARG A 203 -39.15 3.71 6.47
N GLU A 204 -38.13 3.09 5.89
CA GLU A 204 -38.07 1.64 5.68
C GLU A 204 -38.29 0.90 7.00
N ARG A 205 -37.57 1.29 8.06
CA ARG A 205 -37.75 0.72 9.41
C ARG A 205 -39.17 0.90 9.95
N GLN A 206 -39.78 2.07 9.74
CA GLN A 206 -41.16 2.30 10.18
C GLN A 206 -42.17 1.43 9.43
N ASN A 207 -41.99 1.28 8.12
CA ASN A 207 -42.84 0.43 7.29
C ASN A 207 -42.71 -1.05 7.70
N SER A 208 -41.50 -1.54 7.98
CA SER A 208 -41.28 -2.91 8.47
C SER A 208 -41.95 -3.18 9.81
N LEU A 209 -42.09 -2.16 10.67
CA LEU A 209 -42.75 -2.30 11.98
C LEU A 209 -44.28 -2.36 11.87
N SER A 210 -44.88 -1.71 10.86
CA SER A 210 -46.34 -1.69 10.69
C SER A 210 -46.94 -3.00 10.16
N ASP A 211 -46.12 -3.91 9.63
CA ASP A 211 -46.62 -5.17 9.03
C ASP A 211 -46.74 -6.32 10.06
N SER A 212 -46.28 -6.12 11.30
CA SER A 212 -46.33 -7.15 12.35
C SER A 212 -47.64 -7.24 13.13
N THR A 213 -48.68 -6.49 12.76
CA THR A 213 -49.88 -6.34 13.61
C THR A 213 -51.05 -7.31 13.37
N ASN A 214 -50.96 -8.31 12.47
CA ASN A 214 -52.13 -9.14 12.14
C ASN A 214 -51.95 -10.68 12.09
N HIS A 215 -50.87 -11.26 12.63
CA HIS A 215 -50.84 -12.70 12.87
C HIS A 215 -50.96 -13.02 14.36
N PRO A 216 -52.13 -13.48 14.85
CA PRO A 216 -52.26 -14.09 16.16
C PRO A 216 -51.61 -15.47 16.13
N THR A 217 -50.29 -15.54 16.21
CA THR A 217 -49.58 -16.78 16.54
C THR A 217 -49.70 -17.01 18.03
N TYR A 218 -50.67 -17.86 18.40
CA TYR A 218 -50.70 -18.53 19.68
C TYR A 218 -49.42 -19.39 19.82
N ALA A 219 -48.39 -18.87 20.49
CA ALA A 219 -47.33 -19.72 21.05
C ALA A 219 -46.52 -18.99 22.14
N THR A 220 -46.90 -19.30 23.38
CA THR A 220 -45.98 -19.81 24.41
C THR A 220 -44.77 -18.95 24.78
N SER A 221 -45.02 -18.04 25.73
CA SER A 221 -44.19 -17.76 26.92
C SER A 221 -42.76 -18.31 26.98
N SER A 222 -41.78 -17.42 26.85
CA SER A 222 -40.43 -17.51 27.44
C SER A 222 -39.81 -16.11 27.45
N SER A 223 -40.13 -15.28 28.44
CA SER A 223 -39.24 -14.96 29.57
C SER A 223 -37.81 -14.59 29.17
N SER A 224 -37.54 -13.29 28.95
CA SER A 224 -36.30 -12.65 29.40
C SER A 224 -36.43 -11.14 29.46
N ASN A 225 -36.37 -10.65 30.70
CA ASN A 225 -36.41 -9.25 31.09
C ASN A 225 -35.21 -8.47 30.53
N ARG A 226 -35.46 -7.35 29.85
CA ARG A 226 -34.50 -6.24 29.78
C ARG A 226 -35.22 -4.91 30.02
N SER A 227 -35.00 -4.42 31.24
CA SER A 227 -35.42 -3.12 31.75
C SER A 227 -34.85 -1.98 30.89
N LEU A 228 -35.74 -1.22 30.25
CA LEU A 228 -35.42 0.04 29.57
C LEU A 228 -35.78 1.18 30.53
N VAL A 229 -34.75 1.88 30.99
CA VAL A 229 -34.86 3.11 31.78
C VAL A 229 -35.28 4.23 30.82
N ALA A 230 -36.51 4.70 31.00
CA ALA A 230 -37.07 5.87 30.33
C ALA A 230 -36.46 7.15 30.91
N LEU A 231 -35.77 7.92 30.06
CA LEU A 231 -35.33 9.27 30.39
C LEU A 231 -36.33 10.31 29.85
N HIS A 232 -36.81 11.07 30.81
CA HIS A 232 -37.71 12.21 30.81
C HIS A 232 -37.40 13.24 29.70
N LEU A 233 -38.40 13.53 28.86
CA LEU A 233 -38.48 14.73 28.03
C LEU A 233 -39.36 15.75 28.76
N SER A 234 -38.79 16.89 29.15
CA SER A 234 -39.54 18.10 29.48
C SER A 234 -39.01 19.21 28.58
N GLY A 235 -39.87 19.69 27.68
CA GLY A 235 -39.61 20.83 26.83
C GLY A 235 -39.73 22.14 27.58
N GLU A 236 -38.92 23.11 27.17
CA GLU A 236 -39.21 24.53 27.31
C GLU A 236 -38.83 25.22 25.99
N GLU A 237 -39.85 25.77 25.34
CA GLU A 237 -39.73 26.74 24.27
C GLU A 237 -39.22 28.08 24.85
N SER A 238 -38.23 28.73 24.23
CA SER A 238 -38.24 30.17 24.01
C SER A 238 -37.00 30.73 23.30
N SER A 239 -37.31 31.55 22.29
CA SER A 239 -36.59 32.73 21.81
C SER A 239 -35.34 32.57 20.94
N SER A 240 -35.52 33.10 19.73
CA SER A 240 -34.55 33.40 18.69
C SER A 240 -33.53 34.45 19.11
N ALA A 241 -32.25 34.07 19.07
CA ALA A 241 -31.16 35.01 18.82
C ALA A 241 -30.15 34.31 17.92
N ALA A 242 -29.87 34.93 16.76
CA ALA A 242 -28.91 34.45 15.77
C ALA A 242 -27.53 34.30 16.41
N TYR A 243 -27.17 33.07 16.78
CA TYR A 243 -25.86 32.70 17.27
C TYR A 243 -25.17 31.84 16.21
N THR A 244 -24.17 32.41 15.54
CA THR A 244 -23.29 31.66 14.64
C THR A 244 -22.53 30.62 15.46
N PRO A 245 -22.69 29.30 15.21
CA PRO A 245 -21.96 28.28 15.95
C PRO A 245 -20.47 28.36 15.60
N THR A 246 -19.69 28.89 16.54
CA THR A 246 -18.22 28.94 16.52
C THR A 246 -17.66 27.53 16.28
N SER A 247 -16.88 27.36 15.20
CA SER A 247 -16.44 26.05 14.68
C SER A 247 -15.48 25.26 15.58
N GLU A 248 -15.14 25.78 16.77
CA GLU A 248 -14.27 25.11 17.74
C GLU A 248 -14.98 23.98 18.50
N ARG A 249 -16.32 24.05 18.68
CA ARG A 249 -17.06 23.05 19.48
C ARG A 249 -17.22 21.71 18.73
N ALA A 250 -17.37 21.76 17.42
CA ALA A 250 -17.48 20.56 16.56
C ALA A 250 -16.18 19.75 16.50
N ASN A 251 -15.02 20.41 16.62
CA ASN A 251 -13.73 19.72 16.60
C ASN A 251 -13.46 18.93 17.90
N ASN A 252 -13.96 19.42 19.04
CA ASN A 252 -13.76 18.75 20.33
C ASN A 252 -14.64 17.49 20.49
N GLU A 253 -15.89 17.53 20.00
CA GLU A 253 -16.77 16.35 20.01
C GLU A 253 -16.28 15.21 19.10
N ASN A 254 -15.56 15.54 18.02
CA ASN A 254 -15.03 14.54 17.12
C ASN A 254 -13.82 13.82 17.72
N ALA A 255 -13.02 14.53 18.52
CA ALA A 255 -11.91 13.95 19.28
C ALA A 255 -12.42 12.97 20.34
N THR A 256 -13.46 13.33 21.11
CA THR A 256 -14.02 12.47 22.16
C THR A 256 -14.69 11.21 21.59
N ARG A 257 -15.37 11.29 20.44
CA ARG A 257 -15.95 10.11 19.77
C ARG A 257 -14.89 9.13 19.26
N LYS A 258 -13.80 9.63 18.67
CA LYS A 258 -12.68 8.78 18.22
C LYS A 258 -12.01 8.10 19.40
N GLU A 259 -11.79 8.83 20.49
CA GLU A 259 -11.21 8.27 21.71
C GLU A 259 -12.12 7.20 22.32
N GLN A 260 -13.44 7.45 22.37
CA GLN A 260 -14.40 6.46 22.87
C GLN A 260 -14.41 5.20 21.99
N SER A 261 -14.44 5.37 20.66
CA SER A 261 -14.38 4.23 19.74
C SER A 261 -13.11 3.39 19.92
N HIS A 262 -11.96 4.03 20.15
CA HIS A 262 -10.71 3.31 20.45
C HIS A 262 -10.80 2.56 21.78
N LYS A 263 -11.34 3.19 22.83
CA LYS A 263 -11.55 2.53 24.13
C LYS A 263 -12.47 1.32 24.03
N ASP A 264 -13.54 1.41 23.26
CA ASP A 264 -14.49 0.30 23.07
C ASP A 264 -13.83 -0.86 22.31
N LYS A 265 -13.01 -0.57 21.28
CA LYS A 265 -12.24 -1.59 20.55
C LYS A 265 -11.23 -2.30 21.46
N GLU A 266 -10.52 -1.56 22.30
CA GLU A 266 -9.57 -2.12 23.26
C GLU A 266 -10.25 -2.98 24.33
N ALA A 267 -11.38 -2.52 24.88
CA ALA A 267 -12.15 -3.30 25.86
C ALA A 267 -12.66 -4.63 25.26
N ASN A 268 -13.12 -4.60 24.00
CA ASN A 268 -13.52 -5.80 23.28
C ASN A 268 -12.34 -6.76 23.03
N LEU A 269 -11.18 -6.24 22.64
CA LEU A 269 -9.96 -7.04 22.48
C LEU A 269 -9.56 -7.68 23.82
N GLN A 270 -9.56 -6.90 24.91
CA GLN A 270 -9.18 -7.38 26.24
C GLN A 270 -10.13 -8.49 26.74
N SER A 271 -11.44 -8.36 26.54
CA SER A 271 -12.42 -9.39 26.93
C SER A 271 -12.19 -10.71 26.18
N VAL A 272 -11.90 -10.65 24.88
CA VAL A 272 -11.56 -11.85 24.08
C VAL A 272 -10.23 -12.44 24.53
N MET A 273 -9.23 -11.61 24.84
CA MET A 273 -7.94 -12.06 25.38
C MET A 273 -8.09 -12.74 26.74
N GLU A 274 -8.88 -12.22 27.66
CA GLU A 274 -9.13 -12.83 28.98
C GLU A 274 -9.79 -14.20 28.85
N THR A 275 -10.66 -14.37 27.86
CA THR A 275 -11.35 -15.65 27.59
C THR A 275 -10.40 -16.68 26.97
N LEU A 276 -9.50 -16.26 26.07
CA LEU A 276 -8.64 -17.17 25.30
C LEU A 276 -7.26 -17.40 25.92
N ALA A 277 -6.70 -16.46 26.67
CA ALA A 277 -5.40 -16.60 27.33
C ALA A 277 -5.27 -17.86 28.20
N PRO A 278 -6.25 -18.24 29.06
CA PRO A 278 -6.13 -19.47 29.83
C PRO A 278 -6.17 -20.71 28.93
N LYS A 279 -7.01 -20.73 27.88
CA LYS A 279 -7.06 -21.84 26.92
C LYS A 279 -5.74 -22.01 26.17
N ILE A 280 -5.16 -20.92 25.67
CA ILE A 280 -3.86 -20.93 24.98
C ILE A 280 -2.74 -21.46 25.89
N LYS A 281 -2.79 -21.15 27.19
CA LYS A 281 -1.75 -21.54 28.15
C LYS A 281 -1.93 -22.96 28.70
N GLN A 282 -3.17 -23.38 28.97
CA GLN A 282 -3.48 -24.61 29.68
C GLN A 282 -3.88 -25.75 28.75
N GLU A 283 -4.58 -25.44 27.66
CA GLU A 283 -5.19 -26.40 26.73
C GLU A 283 -4.95 -25.97 25.26
N PRO A 284 -3.69 -25.84 24.82
CA PRO A 284 -3.36 -25.33 23.49
C PRO A 284 -3.99 -26.17 22.37
N GLU A 285 -4.21 -27.47 22.59
CA GLU A 285 -4.88 -28.41 21.68
C GLU A 285 -6.38 -28.13 21.46
N LYS A 286 -7.01 -27.33 22.33
CA LYS A 286 -8.44 -26.98 22.21
C LYS A 286 -8.70 -25.66 21.51
N VAL A 287 -7.66 -24.89 21.19
CA VAL A 287 -7.80 -23.62 20.47
C VAL A 287 -8.32 -23.91 19.06
N THR A 288 -9.48 -23.34 18.71
CA THR A 288 -10.09 -23.52 17.39
C THR A 288 -9.74 -22.38 16.43
N THR A 289 -9.94 -22.62 15.13
CA THR A 289 -9.70 -21.64 14.06
C THR A 289 -10.64 -20.44 14.16
N GLU A 290 -11.88 -20.66 14.58
CA GLU A 290 -12.85 -19.58 14.81
C GLU A 290 -12.40 -18.67 15.96
N GLU A 291 -11.91 -19.25 17.05
CA GLU A 291 -11.39 -18.52 18.21
C GLU A 291 -10.14 -17.70 17.84
N ALA A 292 -9.21 -18.29 17.08
CA ALA A 292 -8.02 -17.60 16.60
C ALA A 292 -8.36 -16.45 15.64
N ASN A 293 -9.30 -16.66 14.71
CA ASN A 293 -9.77 -15.64 13.78
C ASN A 293 -10.51 -14.50 14.49
N LEU A 294 -11.31 -14.80 15.52
CA LEU A 294 -11.98 -13.79 16.34
C LEU A 294 -10.95 -12.90 17.03
N LEU A 295 -9.95 -13.49 17.67
CA LEU A 295 -8.88 -12.75 18.34
C LEU A 295 -8.06 -11.90 17.36
N HIS A 296 -7.73 -12.45 16.18
CA HIS A 296 -7.03 -11.73 15.11
C HIS A 296 -7.84 -10.53 14.61
N SER A 297 -9.14 -10.71 14.35
CA SER A 297 -10.04 -9.64 13.88
C SER A 297 -10.14 -8.50 14.90
N GLN A 298 -10.26 -8.81 16.20
CA GLN A 298 -10.29 -7.78 17.23
C GLN A 298 -8.96 -7.05 17.35
N GLN A 299 -7.83 -7.76 17.25
CA GLN A 299 -6.51 -7.13 17.30
C GLN A 299 -6.28 -6.17 16.12
N VAL A 300 -6.66 -6.59 14.91
CA VAL A 300 -6.56 -5.73 13.71
C VAL A 300 -7.44 -4.49 13.84
N ARG A 301 -8.63 -4.60 14.42
CA ARG A 301 -9.53 -3.44 14.63
C ARG A 301 -9.01 -2.44 15.66
N ALA A 302 -8.29 -2.93 16.67
CA ALA A 302 -7.76 -2.11 17.77
C ALA A 302 -6.40 -1.48 17.45
N HIS A 303 -5.52 -2.17 16.71
CA HIS A 303 -4.13 -1.74 16.50
C HIS A 303 -3.72 -1.62 15.02
N ASP A 304 -4.67 -1.71 14.08
CA ASP A 304 -4.43 -1.67 12.63
C ASP A 304 -3.43 -2.73 12.13
N GLY A 305 -3.28 -3.84 12.86
CA GLY A 305 -2.37 -4.91 12.48
C GLY A 305 -2.21 -5.99 13.54
N THR A 306 -1.47 -7.04 13.18
CA THR A 306 -1.11 -8.13 14.10
C THR A 306 0.37 -8.09 14.41
N LYS A 307 0.70 -7.97 15.70
CA LYS A 307 2.09 -8.00 16.16
C LYS A 307 2.66 -9.41 15.97
N LYS A 308 3.78 -9.53 15.24
CA LYS A 308 4.51 -10.81 15.11
C LYS A 308 4.90 -11.32 16.49
N GLY A 309 4.59 -12.58 16.79
CA GLY A 309 4.81 -13.20 18.10
C GLY A 309 3.84 -12.77 19.21
N GLY A 310 2.80 -11.98 18.89
CA GLY A 310 1.72 -11.64 19.82
C GLY A 310 0.73 -12.79 20.04
N VAL A 311 -0.20 -12.61 20.99
CA VAL A 311 -1.16 -13.64 21.39
C VAL A 311 -2.03 -14.12 20.22
N ALA A 312 -2.50 -13.24 19.34
CA ALA A 312 -3.27 -13.65 18.16
C ALA A 312 -2.44 -14.47 17.16
N ALA A 313 -1.17 -14.11 16.94
CA ALA A 313 -0.28 -14.87 16.07
C ALA A 313 -0.02 -16.28 16.65
N THR A 314 0.16 -16.38 17.97
CA THR A 314 0.29 -17.66 18.66
C THR A 314 -0.99 -18.50 18.55
N ALA A 315 -2.16 -17.89 18.76
CA ALA A 315 -3.46 -18.57 18.63
C ALA A 315 -3.70 -19.11 17.22
N MET A 316 -3.39 -18.33 16.18
CA MET A 316 -3.49 -18.76 14.77
C MET A 316 -2.58 -19.96 14.47
N ASN A 317 -1.33 -19.94 14.95
CA ASN A 317 -0.41 -21.06 14.76
C ASN A 317 -0.88 -22.33 15.48
N LEU A 318 -1.43 -22.20 16.70
CA LEU A 318 -2.00 -23.33 17.44
C LEU A 318 -3.21 -23.92 16.72
N ALA A 319 -4.14 -23.07 16.27
CA ALA A 319 -5.32 -23.52 15.53
C ALA A 319 -4.97 -24.30 14.25
N VAL A 320 -4.03 -23.78 13.44
CA VAL A 320 -3.56 -24.46 12.22
C VAL A 320 -2.92 -25.80 12.55
N LYS A 321 -2.13 -25.87 13.63
CA LYS A 321 -1.52 -27.13 14.07
C LYS A 321 -2.58 -28.15 14.50
N ASN A 322 -3.55 -27.72 15.32
CA ASN A 322 -4.64 -28.58 15.80
C ASN A 322 -5.52 -29.11 14.67
N GLU A 323 -5.77 -28.31 13.63
CA GLU A 323 -6.46 -28.79 12.42
C GLU A 323 -5.65 -29.82 11.64
N GLY A 324 -4.32 -29.66 11.59
CA GLY A 324 -3.42 -30.63 10.96
C GLY A 324 -3.48 -31.98 11.67
N ASP A 325 -3.43 -31.98 13.00
CA ASP A 325 -3.47 -33.18 13.81
C ASP A 325 -4.82 -33.91 13.68
N LYS A 326 -5.95 -33.18 13.63
CA LYS A 326 -7.30 -33.77 13.40
C LYS A 326 -7.49 -34.43 12.04
N LYS A 327 -6.72 -34.02 11.02
CA LYS A 327 -6.80 -34.59 9.66
C LYS A 327 -5.93 -35.86 9.51
N ALA A 328 -5.02 -36.10 10.44
CA ALA A 328 -4.10 -37.24 10.41
C ALA A 328 -4.66 -38.47 11.14
N GLU A 329 -5.77 -38.33 11.85
CA GLU A 329 -6.51 -39.38 12.57
C GLU A 329 -7.65 -39.95 11.71
#